data_AF-A0A3M1MAB4-F1
#
_entry.id   AF-A0A3M1MAB4-F1
#
_cell.length_a   1.000
_cell.length_b   1.000
_cell.length_c   1.000
_cell.angle_alpha   90.00
_cell.angle_beta   90.00
_cell.angle_gamma   90.00
#
_symmetry.space_group_name_H-M   'P 1'
#
loop_
_entity.id
_entity.type
_entity.pdbx_description
1 polymer ?
#
loop_
_entity_poly.entity_id
_entity_poly.type
_entity_poly.pdbx_seq_one_letter_code
_entity_poly.pdbx_strand_id
1 'polypeptide(L)'
;MRPAPVLRLLLAGLVLSGCAETRALVDDLADVASELTTAAPEPSAPVAVVSASRERAVIRAEGREVIVVPPEGYCLRDDAIETGDRTVFVLMTNCTRPGAGMPRHLLTASVSAAPLFPESGETETALDRLENFLRSAPGKALLARSDAAGKVVITHSLREDGALILGLEEGGARPDAVTAPRFLRAFIELDRRMVSLSVSSFTDPAATDMAMLELMRGFIAVLRAANAAPATAPAAG
;
A
#
# COMPACT_ATOMS: atom_id res chain seq x y z
N MET A 1 -6.09 -37.79 -20.06
CA MET A 1 -5.03 -37.32 -20.98
C MET A 1 -4.76 -35.85 -20.69
N ARG A 2 -3.56 -35.54 -20.17
CA ARG A 2 -2.92 -34.21 -20.24
C ARG A 2 -2.50 -33.94 -21.71
N PRO A 3 -2.24 -32.69 -22.16
CA PRO A 3 -1.30 -31.78 -21.49
C PRO A 3 -1.62 -30.26 -21.50
N ALA A 4 -0.89 -29.55 -20.65
CA ALA A 4 -0.76 -28.09 -20.57
C ALA A 4 0.31 -27.55 -21.54
N PRO A 5 0.22 -26.29 -21.99
CA PRO A 5 1.44 -25.48 -22.17
C PRO A 5 1.22 -23.95 -22.09
N VAL A 6 1.69 -23.22 -21.06
CA VAL A 6 2.34 -21.88 -21.22
C VAL A 6 3.23 -21.54 -20.00
N LEU A 7 3.92 -22.53 -19.42
CA LEU A 7 4.94 -22.30 -18.38
C LEU A 7 6.33 -22.56 -18.96
N ARG A 8 6.67 -21.87 -20.06
CA ARG A 8 7.92 -22.12 -20.79
C ARG A 8 8.62 -20.89 -21.38
N LEU A 9 8.30 -19.67 -20.93
CA LEU A 9 8.88 -18.46 -21.55
C LEU A 9 9.61 -17.45 -20.65
N LEU A 10 9.87 -17.72 -19.37
CA LEU A 10 10.68 -16.80 -18.54
C LEU A 10 11.88 -17.44 -17.82
N LEU A 11 12.30 -18.64 -18.26
CA LEU A 11 13.53 -19.30 -17.78
C LEU A 11 14.63 -19.41 -18.86
N ALA A 12 14.53 -18.64 -19.94
CA ALA A 12 15.49 -18.64 -21.05
C ALA A 12 16.35 -17.34 -21.14
N GLY A 13 16.45 -16.56 -20.06
CA GLY A 13 17.24 -15.31 -20.04
C GLY A 13 18.57 -15.37 -19.30
N LEU A 14 18.88 -16.47 -18.58
CA LEU A 14 19.99 -16.51 -17.61
C LEU A 14 20.98 -17.65 -17.85
N VAL A 15 21.16 -18.08 -19.11
CA VAL A 15 22.22 -19.01 -19.50
C VAL A 15 23.10 -18.37 -20.57
N LEU A 16 23.78 -17.27 -20.20
CA LEU A 16 24.91 -16.71 -20.97
C LEU A 16 25.93 -16.04 -20.02
N SER A 17 26.25 -16.71 -18.90
CA SER A 17 27.58 -16.60 -18.29
C SER A 17 27.90 -17.93 -17.62
N GLY A 18 28.91 -18.62 -18.11
CA GLY A 18 29.31 -19.92 -17.59
C GLY A 18 29.78 -19.83 -16.14
N CYS A 19 29.01 -20.44 -15.24
CA CYS A 19 29.47 -20.91 -13.94
C CYS A 19 28.98 -22.35 -13.80
N ALA A 20 29.90 -23.31 -13.79
CA ALA A 20 29.58 -24.74 -13.67
C ALA A 20 29.18 -25.15 -12.22
N GLU A 21 29.23 -24.22 -11.27
CA GLU A 21 28.94 -24.46 -9.84
C GLU A 21 27.47 -24.28 -9.43
N THR A 22 26.58 -23.82 -10.31
CA THR A 22 25.18 -23.52 -9.95
C THR A 22 24.22 -24.70 -10.10
N ARG A 23 24.66 -25.85 -10.62
CA ARG A 23 23.77 -27.01 -10.85
C ARG A 23 23.47 -27.82 -9.59
N ALA A 24 24.39 -27.90 -8.64
CA ALA A 24 24.20 -28.72 -7.44
C ALA A 24 23.21 -28.11 -6.43
N LEU A 25 23.03 -26.79 -6.43
CA LEU A 25 22.16 -26.09 -5.46
C LEU A 25 20.67 -26.13 -5.84
N VAL A 26 20.36 -26.40 -7.12
CA VAL A 26 18.98 -26.39 -7.63
C VAL A 26 18.29 -27.74 -7.41
N ASP A 27 19.04 -28.84 -7.45
CA ASP A 27 18.50 -30.18 -7.23
C ASP A 27 18.15 -30.43 -5.75
N ASP A 28 18.87 -29.84 -4.79
CA ASP A 28 18.58 -29.96 -3.34
C ASP A 28 17.34 -29.17 -2.89
N LEU A 29 16.96 -28.09 -3.60
CA LEU A 29 15.78 -27.27 -3.26
C LEU A 29 14.46 -27.84 -3.78
N ALA A 30 14.51 -28.73 -4.76
CA ALA A 30 13.32 -29.36 -5.33
C ALA A 30 12.71 -30.43 -4.41
N ASP A 31 13.54 -31.08 -3.59
CA ASP A 31 13.08 -32.14 -2.66
C ASP A 31 12.36 -31.56 -1.43
N VAL A 32 12.78 -30.39 -0.94
CA VAL A 32 12.15 -29.71 0.21
C VAL A 32 10.75 -29.15 -0.13
N ALA A 33 10.49 -28.89 -1.41
CA ALA A 33 9.21 -28.33 -1.86
C ALA A 33 8.07 -29.37 -1.94
N SER A 34 8.38 -30.68 -1.91
CA SER A 34 7.37 -31.74 -2.00
C SER A 34 6.64 -32.04 -0.69
N GLU A 35 7.22 -31.69 0.47
CA GLU A 35 6.59 -31.99 1.78
C GLU A 35 5.61 -30.92 2.28
N LEU A 36 5.45 -29.80 1.57
CA LEU A 36 4.52 -28.71 1.94
C LEU A 36 3.26 -28.68 1.07
N THR A 37 2.70 -29.85 0.72
CA THR A 37 1.33 -29.91 0.17
C THR A 37 0.33 -29.72 1.31
N THR A 38 0.25 -28.48 1.80
CA THR A 38 -0.95 -27.96 2.46
C THR A 38 -1.84 -27.42 1.36
N ALA A 39 -3.13 -27.78 1.39
CA ALA A 39 -4.13 -27.41 0.40
C ALA A 39 -3.96 -25.95 -0.09
N ALA A 40 -3.88 -25.78 -1.41
CA ALA A 40 -3.87 -24.46 -2.02
C ALA A 40 -5.11 -23.69 -1.54
N PRO A 41 -4.96 -22.49 -0.96
CA PRO A 41 -6.12 -21.68 -0.58
C PRO A 41 -6.97 -21.43 -1.83
N GLU A 42 -8.29 -21.63 -1.72
CA GLU A 42 -9.25 -21.28 -2.77
C GLU A 42 -9.02 -19.85 -3.26
N PRO A 43 -9.30 -19.54 -4.53
CA PRO A 43 -9.11 -18.20 -5.08
C PRO A 43 -9.95 -17.22 -4.25
N SER A 44 -9.26 -16.50 -3.38
CA SER A 44 -9.85 -15.52 -2.48
C SER A 44 -10.48 -14.42 -3.33
N ALA A 45 -11.67 -13.96 -2.95
CA ALA A 45 -12.47 -13.13 -3.83
C ALA A 45 -11.66 -11.88 -4.24
N PRO A 46 -11.57 -11.56 -5.55
CA PRO A 46 -10.68 -10.53 -6.02
C PRO A 46 -11.03 -9.18 -5.39
N VAL A 47 -10.01 -8.39 -5.08
CA VAL A 47 -10.23 -6.99 -4.71
C VAL A 47 -10.79 -6.25 -5.92
N ALA A 48 -11.84 -5.46 -5.73
CA ALA A 48 -12.52 -4.78 -6.81
C ALA A 48 -13.03 -3.39 -6.40
N VAL A 49 -13.01 -2.46 -7.35
CA VAL A 49 -13.70 -1.18 -7.23
C VAL A 49 -15.19 -1.41 -7.50
N VAL A 50 -16.03 -1.18 -6.49
CA VAL A 50 -17.50 -1.32 -6.59
C VAL A 50 -18.12 -0.10 -7.25
N SER A 51 -17.65 1.09 -6.84
CA SER A 51 -18.02 2.37 -7.42
C SER A 51 -16.91 3.38 -7.19
N ALA A 52 -16.79 4.35 -8.08
CA ALA A 52 -15.84 5.44 -7.96
C ALA A 52 -16.44 6.73 -8.53
N SER A 53 -16.10 7.83 -7.88
CA SER A 53 -16.42 9.22 -8.22
C SER A 53 -15.25 10.09 -7.76
N ARG A 54 -15.28 11.39 -8.03
CA ARG A 54 -14.23 12.30 -7.56
C ARG A 54 -14.24 12.46 -6.04
N GLU A 55 -15.39 12.24 -5.41
CA GLU A 55 -15.62 12.46 -3.99
C GLU A 55 -15.42 11.20 -3.16
N ARG A 56 -15.55 10.01 -3.76
CA ARG A 56 -15.41 8.73 -3.07
C ARG A 56 -15.20 7.55 -4.00
N ALA A 57 -14.49 6.53 -3.50
CA ALA A 57 -14.50 5.18 -4.05
C ALA A 57 -14.96 4.17 -2.99
N VAL A 58 -15.66 3.12 -3.42
CA VAL A 58 -16.02 1.97 -2.58
C VAL A 58 -15.25 0.78 -3.12
N ILE A 59 -14.40 0.19 -2.29
CA ILE A 59 -13.54 -0.94 -2.64
C ILE A 59 -14.01 -2.16 -1.87
N ARG A 60 -14.30 -3.24 -2.57
CA ARG A 60 -14.59 -4.54 -1.97
C ARG A 60 -13.33 -5.39 -1.95
N ALA A 61 -12.98 -5.92 -0.79
CA ALA A 61 -11.85 -6.79 -0.59
C ALA A 61 -12.26 -7.94 0.32
N GLU A 62 -12.17 -9.20 -0.14
CA GLU A 62 -12.49 -10.39 0.68
C GLU A 62 -13.87 -10.27 1.38
N GLY A 63 -14.89 -9.82 0.65
CA GLY A 63 -16.27 -9.65 1.16
C GLY A 63 -16.53 -8.44 2.07
N ARG A 64 -15.53 -7.59 2.29
CA ARG A 64 -15.65 -6.36 3.10
C ARG A 64 -15.54 -5.11 2.24
N GLU A 65 -16.15 -4.02 2.68
CA GLU A 65 -16.14 -2.74 1.96
C GLU A 65 -15.30 -1.71 2.69
N VAL A 66 -14.39 -1.08 1.95
CA VAL A 66 -13.63 0.08 2.40
C VAL A 66 -14.01 1.27 1.53
N ILE A 67 -14.50 2.32 2.19
CA ILE A 67 -14.85 3.59 1.55
C ILE A 67 -13.62 4.49 1.60
N VAL A 68 -13.10 4.87 0.45
CA VAL A 68 -12.00 5.81 0.31
C VAL A 68 -12.55 7.18 -0.06
N VAL A 69 -12.32 8.16 0.81
CA VAL A 69 -12.77 9.55 0.66
C VAL A 69 -11.53 10.46 0.75
N PRO A 70 -11.35 11.42 -0.17
CA PRO A 70 -10.23 12.34 -0.12
C PRO A 70 -10.45 13.38 0.99
N PRO A 71 -9.37 13.94 1.59
CA PRO A 71 -9.50 15.08 2.47
C PRO A 71 -10.01 16.31 1.72
N GLU A 72 -10.51 17.31 2.45
CA GLU A 72 -11.04 18.55 1.86
C GLU A 72 -10.05 19.20 0.89
N GLY A 73 -10.56 19.63 -0.28
CA GLY A 73 -9.75 20.23 -1.34
C GLY A 73 -9.10 19.22 -2.29
N TYR A 74 -9.16 17.92 -1.98
CA TYR A 74 -8.67 16.83 -2.83
C TYR A 74 -9.82 16.06 -3.48
N CYS A 75 -9.55 15.56 -4.67
CA CYS A 75 -10.47 14.73 -5.45
C CYS A 75 -9.73 13.45 -5.88
N LEU A 76 -10.46 12.33 -5.91
CA LEU A 76 -9.99 11.12 -6.58
C LEU A 76 -9.82 11.41 -8.07
N ARG A 77 -8.80 10.79 -8.64
CA ARG A 77 -8.60 10.69 -10.08
C ARG A 77 -9.15 9.35 -10.54
N ASP A 78 -10.29 9.40 -11.20
CA ASP A 78 -10.96 8.23 -11.79
C ASP A 78 -10.08 7.54 -12.83
N ASP A 79 -9.28 8.31 -13.57
CA ASP A 79 -8.28 7.82 -14.52
C ASP A 79 -6.99 7.28 -13.88
N ALA A 80 -6.87 7.34 -12.54
CA ALA A 80 -5.71 6.87 -11.79
C ALA A 80 -6.14 5.97 -10.61
N ILE A 81 -7.08 5.07 -10.90
CA ILE A 81 -7.44 3.92 -10.05
C ILE A 81 -6.90 2.65 -10.70
N GLU A 82 -6.03 1.94 -10.00
CA GLU A 82 -5.44 0.69 -10.47
C GLU A 82 -5.90 -0.47 -9.59
N THR A 83 -6.37 -1.55 -10.21
CA THR A 83 -6.79 -2.77 -9.52
C THR A 83 -5.79 -3.87 -9.85
N GLY A 84 -5.13 -4.40 -8.82
CA GLY A 84 -4.30 -5.61 -8.89
C GLY A 84 -4.98 -6.79 -8.18
N ASP A 85 -4.32 -7.94 -8.18
CA ASP A 85 -4.91 -9.20 -7.69
C ASP A 85 -5.36 -9.14 -6.23
N ARG A 86 -4.63 -8.42 -5.37
CA ARG A 86 -4.86 -8.34 -3.92
C ARG A 86 -4.96 -6.92 -3.37
N THR A 87 -4.93 -5.92 -4.24
CA THR A 87 -4.86 -4.51 -3.84
C THR A 87 -5.54 -3.60 -4.85
N VAL A 88 -6.20 -2.55 -4.37
CA VAL A 88 -6.61 -1.42 -5.21
C VAL A 88 -5.83 -0.18 -4.79
N PHE A 89 -5.22 0.50 -5.76
CA PHE A 89 -4.53 1.76 -5.61
C PHE A 89 -5.39 2.90 -6.17
N VAL A 90 -5.47 4.00 -5.43
CA VAL A 90 -6.12 5.23 -5.88
C VAL A 90 -5.19 6.42 -5.68
N LEU A 91 -5.22 7.33 -6.65
CA LEU A 91 -4.47 8.58 -6.61
C LEU A 91 -5.44 9.76 -6.44
N MET A 92 -5.00 10.74 -5.66
CA MET A 92 -5.77 11.94 -5.35
C MET A 92 -4.89 13.17 -5.50
N THR A 93 -5.48 14.21 -6.08
CA THR A 93 -4.84 15.52 -6.25
C THR A 93 -5.82 16.61 -5.87
N ASN A 94 -5.37 17.86 -5.81
CA ASN A 94 -6.28 18.99 -5.66
C ASN A 94 -7.41 18.88 -6.70
N CYS A 95 -8.65 19.14 -6.27
CA CYS A 95 -9.78 19.19 -7.20
C CYS A 95 -9.51 20.24 -8.27
N THR A 96 -9.35 19.82 -9.52
CA THR A 96 -9.11 20.73 -10.64
C THR A 96 -10.35 21.60 -10.86
N ARG A 97 -10.20 22.89 -10.56
CA ARG A 97 -11.09 23.95 -11.04
C ARG A 97 -10.35 24.75 -12.11
N PRO A 98 -11.03 25.25 -13.16
CA PRO A 98 -10.42 26.18 -14.10
C PRO A 98 -9.77 27.36 -13.34
N GLY A 99 -8.47 27.60 -13.59
CA GLY A 99 -7.69 28.65 -12.91
C GLY A 99 -7.11 28.28 -11.54
N ALA A 100 -7.28 27.05 -11.06
CA ALA A 100 -6.61 26.58 -9.85
C ALA A 100 -5.10 26.42 -10.09
N GLY A 101 -4.29 26.87 -9.13
CA GLY A 101 -2.83 26.68 -9.15
C GLY A 101 -2.42 25.20 -9.08
N MET A 102 -1.12 24.94 -9.27
CA MET A 102 -0.57 23.58 -9.21
C MET A 102 -0.89 22.89 -7.88
N PRO A 103 -1.15 21.57 -7.89
CA PRO A 103 -1.34 20.80 -6.65
C PRO A 103 -0.11 20.92 -5.76
N ARG A 104 -0.33 21.13 -4.45
CA ARG A 104 0.76 21.24 -3.47
C ARG A 104 1.27 19.87 -3.03
N HIS A 105 0.34 18.92 -2.91
CA HIS A 105 0.63 17.55 -2.49
C HIS A 105 -0.07 16.52 -3.39
N LEU A 106 0.56 15.37 -3.51
CA LEU A 106 0.03 14.16 -4.13
C LEU A 106 -0.33 13.17 -3.03
N LEU A 107 -1.56 12.65 -3.09
CA LEU A 107 -2.08 11.70 -2.11
C LEU A 107 -2.36 10.38 -2.79
N THR A 108 -2.11 9.29 -2.08
CA THR A 108 -2.46 7.95 -2.55
C THR A 108 -3.06 7.13 -1.42
N ALA A 109 -3.96 6.22 -1.75
CA ALA A 109 -4.40 5.17 -0.86
C ALA A 109 -4.32 3.81 -1.55
N SER A 110 -3.90 2.79 -0.83
CA SER A 110 -3.90 1.41 -1.28
C SER A 110 -4.66 0.55 -0.29
N VAL A 111 -5.72 -0.11 -0.75
CA VAL A 111 -6.54 -1.02 0.05
C VAL A 111 -6.13 -2.45 -0.28
N SER A 112 -5.72 -3.21 0.74
CA SER A 112 -5.31 -4.62 0.62
C SER A 112 -6.42 -5.58 1.00
N ALA A 113 -6.42 -6.76 0.37
CA ALA A 113 -7.19 -7.93 0.80
C ALA A 113 -6.86 -8.38 2.24
N ALA A 114 -5.60 -8.20 2.65
CA ALA A 114 -5.13 -8.64 3.96
C ALA A 114 -5.48 -7.62 5.06
N PRO A 115 -5.81 -8.08 6.28
CA PRO A 115 -5.87 -7.21 7.46
C PRO A 115 -4.48 -6.70 7.83
N LEU A 116 -4.44 -5.60 8.58
CA LEU A 116 -3.20 -5.11 9.20
C LEU A 116 -2.94 -5.83 10.52
N PHE A 117 -4.01 -6.11 11.27
CA PHE A 117 -3.95 -6.66 12.61
C PHE A 117 -4.47 -8.10 12.66
N PRO A 118 -3.87 -8.96 13.51
CA PRO A 118 -4.40 -10.29 13.77
C PRO A 118 -5.79 -10.20 14.41
N GLU A 119 -6.58 -11.26 14.28
CA GLU A 119 -7.92 -11.33 14.88
C GLU A 119 -7.89 -11.34 16.41
N SER A 120 -6.74 -11.68 17.02
CA SER A 120 -6.55 -11.69 18.48
C SER A 120 -6.62 -10.30 19.14
N GLY A 121 -6.62 -9.21 18.36
CA GLY A 121 -6.77 -7.85 18.89
C GLY A 121 -5.50 -7.21 19.47
N GLU A 122 -4.33 -7.82 19.27
CA GLU A 122 -3.04 -7.31 19.74
C GLU A 122 -2.50 -6.19 18.84
N THR A 123 -3.23 -5.08 18.75
CA THR A 123 -2.93 -3.97 17.83
C THR A 123 -1.53 -3.38 18.04
N GLU A 124 -1.16 -3.04 19.28
CA GLU A 124 0.16 -2.42 19.55
C GLU A 124 1.33 -3.35 19.23
N THR A 125 1.23 -4.63 19.61
CA THR A 125 2.24 -5.64 19.28
C THR A 125 2.31 -5.91 17.77
N ALA A 126 1.19 -5.80 17.05
CA ALA A 126 1.19 -5.88 15.60
C ALA A 126 1.87 -4.65 14.96
N LEU A 127 1.64 -3.44 15.48
CA LEU A 127 2.34 -2.23 15.06
C LEU A 127 3.85 -2.30 15.34
N ASP A 128 4.26 -2.87 16.49
CA ASP A 128 5.68 -3.16 16.79
C ASP A 128 6.32 -4.06 15.74
N ARG A 129 5.65 -5.18 15.44
CA ARG A 129 6.14 -6.13 14.43
C ARG A 129 6.22 -5.50 13.05
N LEU A 130 5.20 -4.71 12.67
CA LEU A 130 5.18 -3.99 11.39
C LEU A 130 6.32 -2.98 11.31
N GLU A 131 6.50 -2.14 12.31
CA GLU A 131 7.57 -1.14 12.31
C GLU A 131 8.95 -1.80 12.24
N ASN A 132 9.17 -2.86 13.01
CA ASN A 132 10.41 -3.62 12.98
C ASN A 132 10.67 -4.25 11.59
N PHE A 133 9.63 -4.83 10.98
CA PHE A 133 9.72 -5.36 9.62
C PHE A 133 10.03 -4.26 8.61
N LEU A 134 9.35 -3.11 8.66
CA LEU A 134 9.56 -1.98 7.75
C LEU A 134 10.96 -1.36 7.86
N ARG A 135 11.63 -1.54 9.00
CA ARG A 135 13.04 -1.15 9.20
C ARG A 135 14.05 -2.13 8.61
N SER A 136 13.65 -3.37 8.34
CA SER A 136 14.48 -4.37 7.68
C SER A 136 14.71 -4.03 6.20
N ALA A 137 15.71 -4.65 5.56
CA ALA A 137 15.98 -4.47 4.13
C ALA A 137 14.75 -4.79 3.23
N PRO A 138 14.08 -5.96 3.37
CA PRO A 138 12.89 -6.25 2.56
C PRO A 138 11.73 -5.30 2.87
N GLY A 139 11.55 -4.88 4.12
CA GLY A 139 10.52 -3.90 4.47
C GLY A 139 10.76 -2.53 3.86
N LYS A 140 12.01 -2.04 3.88
CA LYS A 140 12.38 -0.77 3.22
C LYS A 140 12.20 -0.81 1.71
N ALA A 141 12.39 -1.97 1.08
CA ALA A 141 12.11 -2.13 -0.35
C ALA A 141 10.62 -1.90 -0.67
N LEU A 142 9.71 -2.33 0.22
CA LEU A 142 8.26 -2.07 0.09
C LEU A 142 7.89 -0.59 0.32
N LEU A 143 8.75 0.17 1.02
CA LEU A 143 8.54 1.60 1.27
C LEU A 143 8.97 2.50 0.10
N ALA A 144 9.80 1.98 -0.82
CA ALA A 144 10.25 2.72 -1.99
C ALA A 144 9.08 3.05 -2.93
N ARG A 145 9.19 4.18 -3.63
CA ARG A 145 8.22 4.56 -4.68
C ARG A 145 8.73 4.18 -6.06
N SER A 146 10.04 4.02 -6.21
CA SER A 146 10.67 3.51 -7.42
C SER A 146 11.41 2.20 -7.13
N ASP A 147 11.91 1.58 -8.19
CA ASP A 147 12.76 0.39 -8.13
C ASP A 147 14.11 0.62 -7.42
N ALA A 148 14.32 1.81 -6.83
CA ALA A 148 15.47 2.14 -5.98
C ALA A 148 15.36 1.50 -4.58
N ALA A 149 14.94 0.23 -4.53
CA ALA A 149 14.91 -0.58 -3.32
C ALA A 149 16.26 -0.47 -2.59
N GLY A 150 16.23 0.01 -1.34
CA GLY A 150 17.41 0.19 -0.52
C GLY A 150 17.96 1.63 -0.40
N LYS A 151 17.41 2.62 -1.13
CA LYS A 151 17.74 4.05 -0.93
C LYS A 151 16.74 4.82 -0.08
N VAL A 152 15.81 4.11 0.58
CA VAL A 152 14.82 4.70 1.48
C VAL A 152 15.33 4.69 2.91
N VAL A 153 15.27 5.85 3.54
CA VAL A 153 15.56 6.06 4.95
C VAL A 153 14.27 6.42 5.67
N ILE A 154 14.01 5.75 6.79
CA ILE A 154 12.95 6.14 7.72
C ILE A 154 13.52 7.24 8.61
N THR A 155 13.03 8.47 8.47
CA THR A 155 13.51 9.64 9.22
C THR A 155 12.85 9.75 10.59
N HIS A 156 11.58 9.37 10.70
CA HIS A 156 10.85 9.29 11.96
C HIS A 156 9.68 8.29 11.87
N SER A 157 9.15 7.92 13.03
CA SER A 157 8.00 7.02 13.18
C SER A 157 7.09 7.57 14.29
N LEU A 158 5.79 7.55 14.06
CA LEU A 158 4.76 8.02 14.96
C LEU A 158 3.64 6.97 15.02
N ARG A 159 3.07 6.78 16.21
CA ARG A 159 1.88 5.94 16.40
C ARG A 159 0.76 6.75 17.03
N GLU A 160 -0.37 6.79 16.35
CA GLU A 160 -1.52 7.61 16.75
C GLU A 160 -2.81 6.87 16.38
N ASP A 161 -3.69 6.64 17.35
CA ASP A 161 -5.02 6.04 17.16
C ASP A 161 -5.04 4.71 16.38
N GLY A 162 -4.01 3.86 16.57
CA GLY A 162 -3.87 2.59 15.84
C GLY A 162 -3.38 2.76 14.39
N ALA A 163 -2.77 3.90 14.07
CA ALA A 163 -2.02 4.12 12.83
C ALA A 163 -0.51 4.05 13.10
N LEU A 164 0.26 3.54 12.14
CA LEU A 164 1.71 3.75 12.06
C LEU A 164 2.00 4.76 10.95
N ILE A 165 2.58 5.91 11.29
CA ILE A 165 2.97 6.95 10.33
C ILE A 165 4.50 7.02 10.29
N LEU A 166 5.06 6.92 9.09
CA LEU A 166 6.49 6.97 8.84
C LEU A 166 6.84 8.20 8.01
N GLY A 167 7.86 8.93 8.46
CA GLY A 167 8.59 9.87 7.64
C GLY A 167 9.65 9.16 6.82
N LEU A 168 9.66 9.39 5.51
CA LEU A 168 10.52 8.69 4.57
C LEU A 168 11.30 9.68 3.74
N GLU A 169 12.57 9.39 3.50
CA GLU A 169 13.42 10.09 2.54
C GLU A 169 14.00 9.07 1.56
N GLU A 170 13.70 9.25 0.28
CA GLU A 170 14.18 8.37 -0.78
C GLU A 170 15.29 9.06 -1.58
N GLY A 171 16.50 8.52 -1.48
CA GLY A 171 17.68 9.04 -2.13
C GLY A 171 17.90 8.54 -3.57
N GLY A 172 18.77 9.22 -4.29
CA GLY A 172 19.15 8.90 -5.67
C GLY A 172 18.67 9.95 -6.68
N ALA A 173 19.41 10.04 -7.81
CA ALA A 173 19.02 10.90 -8.91
C ALA A 173 17.70 10.41 -9.51
N ARG A 174 16.70 11.30 -9.57
CA ARG A 174 15.44 11.09 -10.28
C ARG A 174 15.22 12.29 -11.21
N PRO A 175 15.81 12.25 -12.42
CA PRO A 175 15.77 13.38 -13.36
C PRO A 175 14.34 13.85 -13.67
N ASP A 176 13.38 12.90 -13.63
CA ASP A 176 11.97 13.13 -13.95
C ASP A 176 11.05 13.01 -12.73
N ALA A 177 11.58 13.09 -11.49
CA ALA A 177 10.74 13.00 -10.31
C ALA A 177 9.81 14.21 -10.21
N VAL A 178 8.52 13.93 -10.35
CA VAL A 178 7.43 14.89 -10.15
C VAL A 178 7.24 15.25 -8.67
N THR A 179 7.74 14.43 -7.74
CA THR A 179 7.60 14.63 -6.29
C THR A 179 8.93 14.77 -5.57
N ALA A 180 8.93 15.51 -4.48
CA ALA A 180 10.06 15.68 -3.57
C ALA A 180 10.54 14.33 -2.99
N PRO A 181 11.82 14.25 -2.57
CA PRO A 181 12.39 13.04 -1.97
C PRO A 181 11.75 12.63 -0.64
N ARG A 182 11.26 13.60 0.13
CA ARG A 182 10.60 13.38 1.41
C ARG A 182 9.10 13.22 1.23
N PHE A 183 8.55 12.27 1.95
CA PHE A 183 7.12 11.96 1.97
C PHE A 183 6.74 11.25 3.26
N LEU A 184 5.44 11.24 3.55
CA LEU A 184 4.88 10.44 4.64
C LEU A 184 4.17 9.22 4.08
N ARG A 185 4.27 8.09 4.80
CA ARG A 185 3.44 6.91 4.57
C ARG A 185 2.78 6.48 5.87
N ALA A 186 1.49 6.17 5.83
CA ALA A 186 0.76 5.66 6.98
C ALA A 186 0.16 4.29 6.69
N PHE A 187 0.03 3.48 7.73
CA PHE A 187 -0.66 2.19 7.70
C PHE A 187 -1.76 2.20 8.75
N ILE A 188 -2.98 1.94 8.31
CA ILE A 188 -4.18 1.84 9.17
C ILE A 188 -4.97 0.58 8.81
N GLU A 189 -5.91 0.20 9.67
CA GLU A 189 -6.91 -0.81 9.37
C GLU A 189 -8.30 -0.17 9.28
N LEU A 190 -9.04 -0.46 8.20
CA LEU A 190 -10.45 -0.10 8.03
C LEU A 190 -11.22 -1.36 7.67
N ASP A 191 -12.26 -1.69 8.44
CA ASP A 191 -13.04 -2.92 8.30
C ASP A 191 -12.17 -4.16 8.01
N ARG A 192 -11.18 -4.43 8.87
CA ARG A 192 -10.26 -5.58 8.75
C ARG A 192 -9.46 -5.61 7.43
N ARG A 193 -9.24 -4.47 6.78
CA ARG A 193 -8.37 -4.33 5.61
C ARG A 193 -7.26 -3.34 5.90
N MET A 194 -6.03 -3.73 5.57
CA MET A 194 -4.90 -2.82 5.61
C MET A 194 -5.09 -1.75 4.54
N VAL A 195 -4.98 -0.49 4.97
CA VAL A 195 -4.93 0.67 4.09
C VAL A 195 -3.59 1.36 4.27
N SER A 196 -2.83 1.47 3.18
CA SER A 196 -1.59 2.24 3.11
C SER A 196 -1.90 3.60 2.49
N LEU A 197 -1.50 4.68 3.14
CA LEU A 197 -1.70 6.05 2.69
C LEU A 197 -0.34 6.68 2.40
N SER A 198 -0.23 7.54 1.40
CA SER A 198 0.97 8.37 1.24
C SER A 198 0.62 9.82 0.95
N VAL A 199 1.43 10.73 1.49
CA VAL A 199 1.38 12.18 1.22
C VAL A 199 2.77 12.59 0.74
N SER A 200 2.86 13.09 -0.48
CA SER A 200 4.10 13.57 -1.09
C SER A 200 3.95 15.03 -1.52
N SER A 201 5.01 15.82 -1.47
CA SER A 201 5.00 17.20 -2.01
C SER A 201 5.56 17.23 -3.42
N PHE A 202 5.13 18.19 -4.26
CA PHE A 202 5.63 18.33 -5.63
C PHE A 202 6.99 19.07 -5.72
N THR A 203 7.25 20.10 -4.89
CA THR A 203 8.37 21.04 -5.19
C THR A 203 9.21 21.61 -4.03
N ASP A 204 9.03 21.27 -2.74
CA ASP A 204 9.91 21.83 -1.68
C ASP A 204 10.02 20.95 -0.40
N PRO A 205 11.23 20.66 0.12
CA PRO A 205 11.48 19.81 1.30
C PRO A 205 11.49 20.50 2.70
N ALA A 206 11.44 21.82 2.84
CA ALA A 206 11.76 22.45 4.15
C ALA A 206 10.55 22.93 4.99
N ALA A 207 9.40 23.21 4.35
CA ALA A 207 8.18 23.67 5.02
C ALA A 207 7.06 22.61 5.04
N THR A 208 7.36 21.37 4.64
CA THR A 208 6.35 20.39 4.23
C THR A 208 6.08 19.30 5.25
N ASP A 209 7.00 18.94 6.16
CA ASP A 209 6.79 17.78 7.04
C ASP A 209 5.59 17.96 7.99
N MET A 210 5.46 19.11 8.65
CA MET A 210 4.31 19.41 9.52
C MET A 210 3.00 19.51 8.72
N ALA A 211 3.01 20.19 7.58
CA ALA A 211 1.83 20.30 6.72
C ALA A 211 1.40 18.95 6.13
N MET A 212 2.36 18.11 5.73
CA MET A 212 2.10 16.74 5.28
C MET A 212 1.56 15.89 6.43
N LEU A 213 2.06 16.07 7.66
CA LEU A 213 1.57 15.34 8.83
C LEU A 213 0.14 15.76 9.21
N GLU A 214 -0.16 17.05 9.21
CA GLU A 214 -1.52 17.56 9.41
C GLU A 214 -2.47 17.02 8.33
N LEU A 215 -2.05 17.04 7.06
CA LEU A 215 -2.82 16.49 5.96
C LEU A 215 -3.01 14.97 6.08
N MET A 216 -1.98 14.22 6.50
CA MET A 216 -2.06 12.79 6.76
C MET A 216 -3.04 12.48 7.88
N ARG A 217 -2.99 13.22 8.99
CA ARG A 217 -3.94 13.07 10.11
C ARG A 217 -5.38 13.36 9.66
N GLY A 218 -5.59 14.45 8.92
CA GLY A 218 -6.89 14.78 8.33
C GLY A 218 -7.40 13.69 7.39
N PHE A 219 -6.51 13.13 6.56
CA PHE A 219 -6.85 12.03 5.65
C PHE A 219 -7.26 10.77 6.42
N ILE A 220 -6.49 10.36 7.43
CA ILE A 220 -6.83 9.22 8.30
C ILE A 220 -8.18 9.45 8.98
N ALA A 221 -8.42 10.65 9.52
CA ALA A 221 -9.66 10.98 10.22
C ALA A 221 -10.89 10.88 9.31
N VAL A 222 -10.83 11.45 8.10
CA VAL A 222 -11.93 11.37 7.12
C VAL A 222 -12.20 9.93 6.70
N LEU A 223 -11.16 9.13 6.49
CA LEU A 223 -11.32 7.71 6.17
C LEU A 223 -11.96 6.92 7.31
N ARG A 224 -11.53 7.14 8.55
CA ARG A 224 -12.14 6.48 9.72
C ARG A 224 -13.60 6.88 9.88
N ALA A 225 -13.93 8.16 9.72
CA ALA A 225 -15.31 8.64 9.78
C ALA A 225 -16.18 7.99 8.70
N ALA A 226 -15.67 7.87 7.47
CA ALA A 226 -16.40 7.25 6.36
C ALA A 226 -16.62 5.74 6.53
N ASN A 227 -15.79 5.06 7.33
CA ASN A 227 -15.83 3.61 7.57
C ASN A 227 -16.25 3.25 9.00
N ALA A 228 -16.70 4.21 9.78
CA ALA A 228 -17.29 3.92 11.09
C ALA A 228 -18.57 3.11 10.84
N ALA A 229 -18.68 1.95 11.48
CA ALA A 229 -19.93 1.21 11.46
C ALA A 229 -21.05 2.14 11.95
N PRO A 230 -22.25 2.12 11.35
CA PRO A 230 -23.38 2.83 11.93
C PRO A 230 -23.53 2.33 13.36
N ALA A 231 -23.48 3.26 14.33
CA ALA A 231 -23.70 2.93 15.73
C ALA A 231 -24.98 2.10 15.80
N THR A 232 -24.87 0.83 16.22
CA THR A 232 -26.01 -0.07 16.34
C THR A 232 -27.02 0.63 17.24
N ALA A 233 -28.12 1.11 16.66
CA ALA A 233 -29.20 1.69 17.44
C ALA A 233 -29.60 0.63 18.49
N PRO A 234 -29.74 0.98 19.77
CA PRO A 234 -30.16 0.02 20.77
C PRO A 234 -31.48 -0.60 20.30
N ALA A 235 -31.53 -1.93 20.25
CA ALA A 235 -32.75 -2.65 19.97
C ALA A 235 -33.82 -2.15 20.94
N ALA A 236 -34.85 -1.49 20.42
CA ALA A 236 -36.03 -1.17 21.20
C ALA A 236 -36.64 -2.49 21.67
N GLY A 237 -36.58 -2.72 22.98
CA GLY A 237 -37.28 -3.82 23.66
C GLY A 237 -38.77 -3.54 23.80
#